data_AF-A0A9E2RWF0-F1
#
_entry.id   AF-A0A9E2RWF0-F1
#
_cell.length_a   1.000
_cell.length_b   1.000
_cell.length_c   1.000
_cell.angle_alpha   90.00
_cell.angle_beta   90.00
_cell.angle_gamma   90.00
#
_symmetry.space_group_name_H-M   'P 1'
#
loop_
_entity.id
_entity.type
_entity.pdbx_description
1 polymer ?
#
loop_
_entity_poly.entity_id
_entity_poly.type
_entity_poly.pdbx_seq_one_letter_code
_entity_poly.pdbx_strand_id
1 'polypeptide(L)' 'WYDFAVAIQEEALAAGLLSRAILIRPLATSEYPLPARRPAYSVLDKHSMTTATGAIPVHWRVSLRRMLMEIRDR' A
#
# COMPACT_ATOMS: atom_id res chain seq x y z
N TRP A 1 -3.51 -5.89 -4.09
CA TRP A 1 -2.79 -6.41 -2.90
C TRP A 1 -1.36 -6.80 -3.23
N TYR A 2 -1.11 -7.55 -4.30
CA TYR A 2 0.24 -7.93 -4.73
C TYR A 2 1.22 -6.74 -4.85
N ASP A 3 0.91 -5.74 -5.69
CA ASP A 3 1.82 -4.58 -5.90
C ASP A 3 2.05 -3.76 -4.63
N PHE A 4 1.07 -3.76 -3.72
CA PHE A 4 1.22 -3.08 -2.43
C PHE A 4 2.24 -3.80 -1.54
N ALA A 5 2.23 -5.14 -1.51
CA ALA A 5 3.23 -5.94 -0.80
C ALA A 5 4.63 -5.76 -1.42
N VAL A 6 4.72 -5.74 -2.75
CA VAL A 6 5.98 -5.45 -3.47
C VAL A 6 6.52 -4.08 -3.08
N ALA A 7 5.67 -3.05 -3.10
CA ALA A 7 6.09 -1.71 -2.71
C ALA A 7 6.54 -1.62 -1.24
N ILE A 8 5.89 -2.33 -0.31
CA ILE A 8 6.35 -2.38 1.08
C ILE A 8 7.77 -2.95 1.15
N GLN A 9 8.05 -4.06 0.46
CA GLN A 9 9.38 -4.66 0.45
C GLN A 9 10.42 -3.72 -0.16
N GLU A 10 10.12 -3.12 -1.32
CA GLU A 10 11.02 -2.18 -1.98
C GLU A 10 11.38 -0.99 -1.08
N GLU A 11 10.37 -0.34 -0.49
CA GLU A 11 10.58 0.83 0.36
C GLU A 11 11.27 0.46 1.69
N ALA A 12 10.94 -0.71 2.27
CA ALA A 12 11.57 -1.16 3.51
C ALA A 12 13.03 -1.59 3.32
N LEU A 13 13.38 -2.18 2.18
CA LEU A 13 14.78 -2.45 1.81
C LEU A 13 15.55 -1.14 1.62
N ALA A 14 14.97 -0.19 0.87
CA ALA A 14 15.58 1.13 0.65
C ALA A 14 15.79 1.90 1.97
N ALA A 15 14.88 1.74 2.93
CA ALA A 15 14.97 2.34 4.26
C ALA A 15 15.90 1.59 5.22
N GLY A 16 16.44 0.42 4.85
CA GLY A 16 17.28 -0.41 5.71
C GLY A 16 16.51 -1.18 6.81
N LEU A 17 15.18 -1.17 6.78
CA LEU A 17 14.32 -1.93 7.71
C LEU A 17 14.34 -3.43 7.42
N LEU A 18 14.60 -3.80 6.17
CA LEU A 18 14.81 -5.18 5.75
C LEU A 18 16.24 -5.32 5.25
N SER A 19 16.85 -6.46 5.56
CA SER A 19 18.19 -6.82 5.08
C SER A 19 18.17 -7.68 3.82
N ARG A 20 17.01 -8.24 3.44
CA ARG A 20 16.87 -9.12 2.28
C ARG A 20 15.48 -9.08 1.67
N ALA A 21 15.43 -9.21 0.35
CA ALA A 21 14.20 -9.42 -0.38
C ALA A 21 13.69 -10.86 -0.19
N ILE A 22 12.38 -11.05 -0.22
CA ILE A 22 11.74 -12.36 -0.38
C ILE A 22 10.94 -12.40 -1.67
N LEU A 23 10.69 -13.61 -2.17
CA LEU A 23 9.81 -13.82 -3.31
C LEU A 23 8.37 -13.58 -2.90
N ILE A 24 7.74 -12.57 -3.49
CA ILE A 24 6.31 -12.30 -3.35
C ILE A 24 5.61 -12.94 -4.55
N ARG A 25 4.76 -13.93 -4.32
CA ARG A 25 4.00 -14.61 -5.37
C ARG A 25 2.61 -13.97 -5.48
N PRO A 26 2.15 -13.60 -6.69
CA PRO A 26 0.77 -13.18 -6.88
C PRO A 26 -0.18 -14.35 -6.62
N LEU A 27 -1.39 -14.04 -6.18
CA LEU A 27 -2.44 -15.00 -5.90
C LEU A 27 -3.79 -14.40 -6.31
N ALA A 28 -4.62 -15.18 -6.98
CA ALA A 28 -5.98 -14.81 -7.30
C ALA A 28 -6.88 -14.90 -6.05
N THR A 29 -7.89 -14.04 -5.99
CA THR A 29 -8.86 -14.02 -4.87
C THR A 29 -9.54 -15.37 -4.66
N SER A 30 -9.77 -16.14 -5.72
CA SER A 30 -10.38 -17.47 -5.66
C SER A 30 -9.50 -18.52 -4.99
N GLU A 31 -8.18 -18.35 -5.02
CA GLU A 31 -7.22 -19.27 -4.39
C GLU A 31 -7.13 -19.03 -2.87
N TYR A 32 -7.72 -17.95 -2.36
CA TYR A 32 -7.78 -17.65 -0.93
C TYR A 32 -9.19 -17.17 -0.51
N PRO A 33 -10.16 -18.10 -0.40
CA PRO A 33 -11.53 -17.76 -0.08
C PRO A 33 -11.63 -17.23 1.35
N LEU A 34 -12.22 -16.05 1.49
CA LEU A 34 -12.48 -15.40 2.76
C LEU A 34 -13.99 -15.36 3.02
N PRO A 35 -14.45 -15.40 4.29
CA PRO A 35 -15.88 -15.36 4.62
C PRO A 35 -16.58 -14.12 4.06
N ALA A 36 -15.90 -12.97 4.04
CA ALA A 36 -16.41 -11.74 3.45
C ALA A 36 -15.94 -11.58 2.00
N ARG A 37 -16.87 -11.28 1.09
CA ARG A 37 -16.55 -10.95 -0.30
C ARG A 37 -15.76 -9.63 -0.37
N ARG A 38 -14.67 -9.65 -1.12
CA ARG A 38 -13.89 -8.45 -1.45
C ARG A 38 -14.31 -7.93 -2.83
N PRO A 39 -14.59 -6.63 -2.97
CA PRO A 39 -14.79 -6.04 -4.29
C PRO A 39 -13.51 -6.11 -5.11
N ALA A 40 -13.65 -6.36 -6.42
CA ALA A 40 -12.50 -6.43 -7.33
C ALA A 40 -11.86 -5.04 -7.56
N TYR A 41 -12.63 -3.97 -7.39
CA TYR A 41 -12.20 -2.59 -7.58
C TYR A 41 -12.60 -1.76 -6.35
N SER A 42 -11.62 -1.12 -5.71
CA SER A 42 -11.83 -0.31 -4.50
C SER A 42 -11.18 1.07 -4.59
N VAL A 43 -10.79 1.49 -5.80
CA VAL A 43 -10.27 2.84 -6.02
C VAL A 43 -11.44 3.81 -5.90
N LEU A 44 -11.25 4.82 -5.05
CA LEU A 44 -12.23 5.87 -4.83
C LEU A 44 -11.84 7.12 -5.62
N ASP A 45 -12.83 7.75 -6.24
CA ASP A 45 -12.68 9.14 -6.71
C ASP A 45 -12.61 10.07 -5.50
N LYS A 46 -11.70 11.05 -5.57
CA LYS A 46 -11.40 11.99 -4.48
C LYS A 46 -11.85 13.40 -4.79
N HIS A 47 -12.49 13.63 -5.95
CA HIS A 47 -12.86 14.97 -6.41
C HIS A 47 -13.75 15.74 -5.42
N SER A 48 -14.78 15.08 -4.86
CA SER A 48 -15.69 15.71 -3.89
C SER A 48 -14.98 16.15 -2.62
N MET A 49 -14.10 15.31 -2.08
CA MET A 49 -13.27 15.60 -0.91
C MET A 49 -12.32 16.78 -1.19
N THR A 50 -11.61 16.75 -2.32
CA THR A 50 -10.68 17.83 -2.70
C THR A 50 -11.41 19.15 -2.91
N THR A 51 -12.59 19.14 -3.54
CA THR A 51 -13.41 20.35 -3.72
C THR A 51 -13.89 20.92 -2.38
N ALA A 52 -14.34 20.07 -1.46
CA ALA A 52 -14.91 20.52 -0.19
C ALA A 52 -13.86 21.02 0.81
N THR A 53 -12.64 20.46 0.78
CA THR A 53 -11.62 20.70 1.81
C THR A 53 -10.40 21.48 1.31
N GLY A 54 -10.22 21.58 0.00
CA GLY A 54 -8.97 22.06 -0.61
C GLY A 54 -7.78 21.09 -0.42
N ALA A 55 -7.97 19.94 0.25
CA ALA A 55 -6.89 19.00 0.48
C ALA A 55 -6.51 18.26 -0.81
N ILE A 56 -5.22 18.30 -1.13
CA ILE A 56 -4.65 17.59 -2.27
C ILE A 56 -4.04 16.28 -1.76
N PRO A 57 -4.66 15.12 -2.03
CA PRO A 57 -4.14 13.84 -1.57
C PRO A 57 -2.85 13.50 -2.33
N VAL A 58 -1.80 13.12 -1.61
CA VAL A 58 -0.57 12.61 -2.21
C VAL A 58 -0.76 11.18 -2.74
N HIS A 59 0.14 10.75 -3.63
CA HIS A 59 0.17 9.36 -4.06
C HIS A 59 0.42 8.43 -2.85
N TRP A 60 -0.31 7.32 -2.74
CA TRP A 60 -0.31 6.43 -1.57
C TRP A 60 1.09 5.96 -1.17
N ARG A 61 1.97 5.76 -2.16
CA ARG A 61 3.35 5.31 -1.96
C ARG A 61 4.22 6.34 -1.23
N VAL A 62 3.90 7.64 -1.33
CA VAL A 62 4.55 8.69 -0.54
C VAL A 62 4.19 8.55 0.93
N SER A 63 2.92 8.31 1.24
CA SER A 63 2.46 8.08 2.62
C SER A 63 3.05 6.80 3.20
N LEU A 64 3.15 5.73 2.40
CA LEU A 64 3.82 4.48 2.80
C LEU A 64 5.26 4.74 3.24
N ARG A 65 6.05 5.46 2.42
CA ARG A 65 7.43 5.81 2.77
C ARG A 65 7.52 6.58 4.08
N ARG A 66 6.67 7.59 4.28
CA ARG A 66 6.66 8.38 5.53
C ARG A 66 6.44 7.50 6.74
N MET A 67 5.44 6.62 6.69
CA MET A 67 5.12 5.69 7.78
C MET A 67 6.28 4.72 8.05
N LEU A 68 6.92 4.17 7.01
CA LEU A 68 8.09 3.31 7.19
C LEU A 68 9.27 4.04 7.84
N MET A 69 9.52 5.29 7.47
CA MET A 69 10.57 6.11 8.11
C MET A 69 10.24 6.36 9.59
N GLU A 70 8.97 6.63 9.93
CA GLU A 70 8.53 6.73 11.33
C GLU A 70 8.75 5.42 12.10
N ILE A 71 8.60 4.24 11.48
CA ILE A 71 8.91 2.96 12.12
C ILE A 71 10.42 2.81 12.36
N ARG A 72 11.24 3.21 11.39
CA ARG A 72 12.70 3.11 11.48
C ARG A 72 13.29 4.02 12.55
N ASP A 73 12.70 5.21 12.71
CA ASP A 73 13.21 6.25 13.61
C ASP A 73 12.64 6.13 15.05
N ARG A 74 11.82 5.11 15.33
CA ARG A 74 11.41 4.71 16.69
C ARG A 74 12.46 3.84 17.35
#